data_AF-A0A3A8FYE5-F1
#
_entry.id   AF-A0A3A8FYE5-F1
#
_cell.length_a   1.000
_cell.length_b   1.000
_cell.length_c   1.000
_cell.angle_alpha   90.00
_cell.angle_beta   90.00
_cell.angle_gamma   90.00
#
_symmetry.space_group_name_H-M   'P 1'
#
loop_
_entity.id
_entity.type
_entity.pdbx_description
1 polymer ?
#
loop_
_entity_poly.entity_id
_entity_poly.type
_entity_poly.pdbx_seq_one_letter_code
_entity_poly.pdbx_strand_id
1 'polypeptide(L)'
;MSARVSGRDDKAVTPDDSNVGDVAVGPGSSVTRGVWARVMKGAVEDAVRAYEAMGAAQRERVLEEALVVPADTRTRLVEVLRQARDFAGAARLLESDGDDGGAAPLYEQAGAPLLAAEAWLRVGEQARAAAAFERAGSLEQALSLYQALGARESLAHLLGRMHRPMEAAQVFRVLGNGHAELEMLRAVPADDSQRPEAVLRMCELLDAEGATWRALVLLADGIKHASGAGLLLLQAEQARLLQQLGLASAPEGSVAAEKAQPVVDGYGYLKAIPIFDGLSLEDMRDLYRLARPVLVPAGTTVLEKGAKGMGLVVLLEGMVSVSTGPGPDARQLNMLGPGAFLGEISLILDGPVSAHVRAHTVVRALRVTRTDFQYFLEAHEAAALRIYRLFTQSLAERVRDLSS
;
A
#
# COMPACT_ATOMS: atom_id res chain seq x y z
N MET A 1 100.36 61.40 -24.87
CA MET A 1 99.13 62.19 -24.68
C MET A 1 98.23 61.36 -23.79
N SER A 2 98.35 61.49 -22.46
CA SER A 2 97.44 62.29 -21.59
C SER A 2 95.98 61.83 -21.75
N ALA A 3 95.23 61.41 -20.73
CA ALA A 3 95.35 61.51 -19.28
C ALA A 3 94.43 60.43 -18.64
N ARG A 4 94.91 59.64 -17.66
CA ARG A 4 94.68 59.72 -16.19
C ARG A 4 93.24 59.44 -15.71
N VAL A 5 93.07 58.37 -14.91
CA VAL A 5 92.76 58.36 -13.44
C VAL A 5 91.24 58.42 -13.21
N SER A 6 90.57 57.76 -12.28
CA SER A 6 90.82 57.04 -11.01
C SER A 6 89.64 56.07 -10.86
N GLY A 7 89.78 54.88 -10.28
CA GLY A 7 89.57 54.73 -8.85
C GLY A 7 88.44 53.74 -8.60
N ARG A 8 88.78 52.61 -7.98
CA ARG A 8 87.84 51.69 -7.31
C ARG A 8 87.13 52.44 -6.20
N ASP A 9 85.87 52.10 -5.93
CA ASP A 9 85.42 51.85 -4.56
C ASP A 9 84.26 50.86 -4.49
N ASP A 10 84.30 50.11 -3.40
CA ASP A 10 83.58 48.90 -3.03
C ASP A 10 82.12 49.14 -2.59
N LYS A 11 81.30 48.10 -2.82
CA LYS A 11 80.23 47.57 -1.96
C LYS A 11 79.06 48.45 -1.44
N ALA A 12 77.87 48.01 -1.90
CA ALA A 12 76.79 47.39 -1.11
C ALA A 12 75.44 48.13 -0.95
N VAL A 13 74.40 47.29 -0.98
CA VAL A 13 73.03 47.41 -0.46
C VAL A 13 71.93 47.88 -1.44
N THR A 14 71.03 46.91 -1.70
CA THR A 14 69.68 46.89 -2.30
C THR A 14 68.65 47.77 -1.57
N PRO A 15 67.34 47.76 -1.92
CA PRO A 15 66.67 47.69 -3.22
C PRO A 15 65.71 48.90 -3.39
N ASP A 16 65.27 49.20 -4.61
CA ASP A 16 64.03 49.99 -4.79
C ASP A 16 63.02 49.10 -5.50
N ASP A 17 62.07 48.62 -4.69
CA ASP A 17 60.85 47.95 -5.08
C ASP A 17 59.93 48.98 -5.74
N SER A 18 59.77 48.88 -7.04
CA SER A 18 58.49 49.16 -7.68
C SER A 18 58.57 48.80 -9.15
N ASN A 19 57.87 47.72 -9.49
CA ASN A 19 56.98 47.64 -10.64
C ASN A 19 56.88 46.17 -11.12
N VAL A 20 56.15 45.35 -10.36
CA VAL A 20 55.49 44.17 -10.92
C VAL A 20 54.00 44.52 -10.95
N GLY A 21 53.52 44.82 -12.15
CA GLY A 21 52.14 45.19 -12.40
C GLY A 21 51.14 44.12 -11.99
N ASP A 22 50.06 44.60 -11.39
CA ASP A 22 48.70 44.04 -11.37
C ASP A 22 48.56 42.53 -11.62
N VAL A 23 48.78 41.75 -10.57
CA VAL A 23 48.07 40.48 -10.41
C VAL A 23 46.64 40.85 -10.00
N ALA A 24 45.73 40.85 -10.97
CA ALA A 24 44.29 40.99 -10.71
C ALA A 24 43.91 40.08 -9.54
N VAL A 25 43.55 40.70 -8.42
CA VAL A 25 43.14 40.03 -7.19
C VAL A 25 41.80 39.36 -7.49
N GLY A 26 41.85 38.11 -7.95
CA GLY A 26 40.67 37.30 -8.19
C GLY A 26 39.86 37.13 -6.89
N PRO A 27 38.54 36.91 -6.99
CA PRO A 27 37.70 36.72 -5.81
C PRO A 27 38.22 35.54 -4.97
N GLY A 28 38.23 35.74 -3.65
CA GLY A 28 38.43 34.67 -2.69
C GLY A 28 39.57 34.87 -1.68
N SER A 29 39.36 34.32 -0.49
CA SER A 29 40.39 34.17 0.54
C SER A 29 41.61 33.39 0.04
N SER A 30 42.76 33.44 0.73
CA SER A 30 43.97 32.71 0.29
C SER A 30 43.73 31.20 0.14
N VAL A 31 42.70 30.67 0.80
CA VAL A 31 42.31 29.27 0.83
C VAL A 31 41.43 28.87 -0.36
N THR A 32 40.57 29.79 -0.85
CA THR A 32 39.60 29.54 -1.94
C THR A 32 40.10 30.02 -3.30
N ARG A 33 41.12 30.90 -3.33
CA ARG A 33 41.72 31.50 -4.53
C ARG A 33 42.10 30.49 -5.61
N GLY A 34 42.56 29.30 -5.21
CA GLY A 34 42.96 28.24 -6.13
C GLY A 34 41.79 27.69 -6.97
N VAL A 35 40.60 27.58 -6.39
CA VAL A 35 39.39 27.14 -7.12
C VAL A 35 38.89 28.27 -8.00
N TRP A 36 38.77 29.48 -7.47
CA TRP A 36 38.31 30.64 -8.21
C TRP A 36 39.15 30.94 -9.46
N ALA A 37 40.48 30.83 -9.36
CA ALA A 37 41.35 31.02 -10.51
C ALA A 37 41.08 30.01 -11.65
N ARG A 38 40.67 28.78 -11.33
CA ARG A 38 40.35 27.73 -12.32
C ARG A 38 38.97 27.92 -12.91
N VAL A 39 37.98 28.29 -12.08
CA VAL A 39 36.62 28.63 -12.52
C VAL A 39 36.64 29.82 -13.49
N MET A 40 37.40 30.88 -13.17
CA MET A 40 37.55 32.05 -14.05
C MET A 40 38.21 31.72 -15.39
N LYS A 41 39.16 30.77 -15.40
CA LYS A 41 39.82 30.28 -16.62
C LYS A 41 38.95 29.34 -17.46
N GLY A 42 37.79 28.90 -16.96
CA GLY A 42 36.93 27.93 -17.63
C GLY A 42 37.49 26.50 -17.63
N ALA A 43 38.48 26.20 -16.78
CA ALA A 43 39.04 24.86 -16.63
C ALA A 43 38.16 24.03 -15.68
N VAL A 44 37.00 23.59 -16.17
CA VAL A 44 35.93 22.96 -15.36
C VAL A 44 36.43 21.71 -14.62
N GLU A 45 37.08 20.77 -15.33
CA GLU A 45 37.58 19.52 -14.71
C GLU A 45 38.63 19.77 -13.61
N ASP A 46 39.51 20.75 -13.81
CA ASP A 46 40.52 21.12 -12.81
C ASP A 46 39.89 21.82 -11.61
N ALA A 47 38.85 22.62 -11.84
CA ALA A 47 38.08 23.27 -10.77
C ALA A 47 37.31 22.24 -9.95
N VAL A 48 36.71 21.21 -10.58
CA VAL A 48 36.04 20.09 -9.90
C VAL A 48 37.01 19.37 -8.96
N ARG A 49 38.17 18.94 -9.46
CA ARG A 49 39.18 18.25 -8.64
C ARG A 49 39.66 19.12 -7.47
N ALA A 50 39.87 20.42 -7.72
CA ALA A 50 40.28 21.35 -6.67
C ALA A 50 39.19 21.56 -5.62
N TYR A 51 37.91 21.58 -6.03
CA TYR A 51 36.76 21.70 -5.14
C TYR A 51 36.51 20.43 -4.31
N GLU A 52 36.60 19.26 -4.94
CA GLU A 52 36.47 17.95 -4.26
C GLU A 52 37.55 17.75 -3.19
N ALA A 53 38.76 18.28 -3.40
CA ALA A 53 39.84 18.23 -2.42
C ALA A 53 39.64 19.13 -1.19
N MET A 54 38.67 20.05 -1.21
CA MET A 54 38.41 20.99 -0.12
C MET A 54 37.56 20.36 1.00
N GLY A 55 37.79 20.81 2.24
CA GLY A 55 36.94 20.49 3.38
C GLY A 55 35.63 21.29 3.37
N ALA A 56 34.62 20.83 4.13
CA ALA A 56 33.28 21.42 4.16
C ALA A 56 33.27 22.93 4.46
N ALA A 57 34.06 23.39 5.45
CA ALA A 57 34.14 24.83 5.80
C ALA A 57 34.74 25.68 4.67
N GLN A 58 35.67 25.11 3.89
CA GLN A 58 36.26 25.82 2.75
C GLN A 58 35.27 25.87 1.58
N ARG A 59 34.51 24.79 1.35
CA ARG A 59 33.45 24.73 0.33
C ARG A 59 32.33 25.71 0.62
N GLU A 60 31.87 25.80 1.86
CA GLU A 60 30.84 26.78 2.26
C GLU A 60 31.33 28.20 2.01
N ARG A 61 32.60 28.49 2.31
CA ARG A 61 33.20 29.79 2.02
C ARG A 61 33.26 30.12 0.53
N VAL A 62 33.49 29.13 -0.35
CA VAL A 62 33.40 29.32 -1.80
C VAL A 62 31.97 29.73 -2.20
N LEU A 63 30.95 29.12 -1.59
CA LEU A 63 29.55 29.47 -1.88
C LEU A 63 29.19 30.88 -1.40
N GLU A 64 29.63 31.28 -0.22
CA GLU A 64 29.47 32.66 0.29
C GLU A 64 30.14 33.68 -0.63
N GLU A 65 31.38 33.41 -1.04
CA GLU A 65 32.14 34.28 -1.94
C GLU A 65 31.48 34.35 -3.33
N ALA A 66 30.77 33.30 -3.77
CA ALA A 66 30.13 33.28 -5.08
C ALA A 66 28.98 34.30 -5.22
N LEU A 67 28.36 34.70 -4.11
CA LEU A 67 27.25 35.65 -4.10
C LEU A 67 27.67 37.06 -4.52
N VAL A 68 28.94 37.42 -4.34
CA VAL A 68 29.48 38.75 -4.70
C VAL A 68 30.18 38.78 -6.06
N VAL A 69 30.26 37.64 -6.74
CA VAL A 69 30.95 37.47 -8.03
C VAL A 69 29.96 37.64 -9.20
N PRO A 70 30.38 38.12 -10.38
CA PRO A 70 29.51 38.28 -11.55
C PRO A 70 28.81 36.98 -11.99
N ALA A 71 27.60 37.12 -12.53
CA ALA A 71 26.73 36.01 -12.94
C ALA A 71 27.44 34.98 -13.84
N ASP A 72 28.18 35.41 -14.86
CA ASP A 72 28.91 34.51 -15.78
C ASP A 72 29.86 33.55 -15.06
N THR A 73 30.51 34.02 -13.99
CA THR A 73 31.42 33.20 -13.20
C THR A 73 30.65 32.27 -12.28
N ARG A 74 29.50 32.73 -11.75
CA ARG A 74 28.61 31.91 -10.93
C ARG A 74 28.03 30.76 -11.74
N THR A 75 27.63 30.98 -12.99
CA THR A 75 27.18 29.93 -13.92
C THR A 75 28.25 28.85 -14.13
N ARG A 76 29.52 29.26 -14.32
CA ARG A 76 30.64 28.31 -14.42
C ARG A 76 30.87 27.55 -13.12
N LEU A 77 30.72 28.20 -11.97
CA LEU A 77 30.81 27.54 -10.67
C LEU A 77 29.66 26.53 -10.49
N VAL A 78 28.43 26.85 -10.89
CA VAL A 78 27.29 25.92 -10.86
C VAL A 78 27.60 24.65 -11.67
N GLU A 79 28.20 24.78 -12.85
CA GLU A 79 28.63 23.63 -13.65
C GLU A 79 29.66 22.76 -12.90
N VAL A 80 30.67 23.40 -12.29
CA VAL A 80 31.66 22.71 -11.45
C VAL A 80 31.01 21.98 -10.29
N LEU A 81 30.09 22.62 -9.56
CA LEU A 81 29.39 22.02 -8.42
C LEU A 81 28.53 20.82 -8.83
N ARG A 82 27.83 20.90 -9.97
CA ARG A 82 27.05 19.80 -10.53
C ARG A 82 27.93 18.59 -10.87
N GLN A 83 29.10 18.82 -11.46
CA GLN A 83 30.05 17.74 -11.77
C GLN A 83 30.68 17.14 -10.51
N ALA A 84 30.97 17.97 -9.50
CA ALA A 84 31.47 17.55 -8.19
C ALA A 84 30.40 16.88 -7.30
N ARG A 85 29.15 16.71 -7.80
CA ARG A 85 27.99 16.18 -7.07
C ARG A 85 27.57 16.98 -5.83
N ASP A 86 27.96 18.25 -5.74
CA ASP A 86 27.43 19.17 -4.73
C ASP A 86 26.16 19.86 -5.28
N PHE A 87 25.09 19.08 -5.37
CA PHE A 87 23.82 19.54 -5.91
C PHE A 87 23.15 20.60 -5.01
N ALA A 88 23.35 20.54 -3.69
CA ALA A 88 22.81 21.51 -2.75
C ALA A 88 23.49 22.88 -2.91
N GLY A 89 24.82 22.93 -3.06
CA GLY A 89 25.53 24.16 -3.33
C GLY A 89 25.14 24.76 -4.69
N ALA A 90 25.04 23.93 -5.72
CA ALA A 90 24.61 24.36 -7.06
C ALA A 90 23.20 24.96 -7.05
N ALA A 91 22.26 24.32 -6.36
CA ALA A 91 20.88 24.80 -6.23
C ALA A 91 20.80 26.16 -5.52
N ARG A 92 21.52 26.33 -4.40
CA ARG A 92 21.58 27.60 -3.65
C ARG A 92 22.08 28.77 -4.50
N LEU A 93 23.06 28.53 -5.37
CA LEU A 93 23.56 29.57 -6.27
C LEU A 93 22.54 29.93 -7.34
N LEU A 94 21.89 28.96 -7.97
CA LEU A 94 20.83 29.23 -8.96
C LEU A 94 19.64 29.98 -8.34
N GLU A 95 19.24 29.59 -7.12
CA GLU A 95 18.22 30.31 -6.35
C GLU A 95 18.63 31.76 -6.08
N SER A 96 19.90 32.02 -5.74
CA SER A 96 20.41 33.38 -5.54
C SER A 96 20.38 34.23 -6.82
N ASP A 97 20.48 33.59 -7.99
CA ASP A 97 20.35 34.22 -9.31
C ASP A 97 18.88 34.40 -9.74
N GLY A 98 17.92 33.90 -8.95
CA GLY A 98 16.49 33.89 -9.29
C GLY A 98 16.09 32.79 -10.26
N ASP A 99 16.98 31.84 -10.59
CA ASP A 99 16.67 30.65 -11.40
C ASP A 99 16.14 29.51 -10.52
N ASP A 100 14.93 29.69 -10.01
CA ASP A 100 14.26 28.67 -9.20
C ASP A 100 13.90 27.42 -10.01
N GLY A 101 13.73 27.54 -11.32
CA GLY A 101 13.45 26.43 -12.23
C GLY A 101 14.63 25.48 -12.38
N GLY A 102 15.84 26.02 -12.44
CA GLY A 102 17.08 25.24 -12.40
C GLY A 102 17.44 24.73 -11.00
N ALA A 103 17.13 25.49 -9.95
CA ALA A 103 17.43 25.11 -8.56
C ALA A 103 16.59 23.93 -8.05
N ALA A 104 15.29 23.91 -8.34
CA ALA A 104 14.36 22.91 -7.83
C ALA A 104 14.76 21.43 -8.10
N PRO A 105 15.09 21.01 -9.34
CA PRO A 105 15.51 19.63 -9.60
C PRO A 105 16.85 19.27 -8.94
N LEU A 106 17.73 20.25 -8.72
CA LEU A 106 18.99 20.03 -8.01
C LEU A 106 18.76 19.81 -6.51
N TYR A 107 17.81 20.53 -5.90
CA TYR A 107 17.39 20.24 -4.52
C TYR A 107 16.79 18.84 -4.37
N GLU A 108 16.05 18.35 -5.37
CA GLU A 108 15.56 16.95 -5.36
C GLU A 108 16.72 15.94 -5.42
N GLN A 109 17.70 16.16 -6.29
CA GLN A 109 18.89 15.31 -6.39
C GLN A 109 19.76 15.35 -5.12
N ALA A 110 19.77 16.49 -4.43
CA ALA A 110 20.45 16.66 -3.14
C ALA A 110 19.73 15.97 -1.97
N GLY A 111 18.51 15.45 -2.18
CA GLY A 111 17.70 14.89 -1.09
C GLY A 111 17.12 15.94 -0.14
N ALA A 112 16.92 17.17 -0.62
CA ALA A 112 16.32 18.29 0.12
C ALA A 112 14.89 18.60 -0.40
N PRO A 113 13.89 17.74 -0.14
CA PRO A 113 12.57 17.84 -0.76
C PRO A 113 11.79 19.08 -0.36
N LEU A 114 12.01 19.64 0.84
CA LEU A 114 11.34 20.86 1.29
C LEU A 114 11.78 22.09 0.48
N LEU A 115 13.10 22.28 0.32
CA LEU A 115 13.66 23.36 -0.50
C LEU A 115 13.27 23.21 -1.98
N ALA A 116 13.23 21.98 -2.48
CA ALA A 116 12.72 21.70 -3.82
C ALA A 116 11.25 22.12 -3.97
N ALA A 117 10.41 21.84 -2.97
CA ALA A 117 9.00 22.19 -2.99
C ALA A 117 8.78 23.72 -3.02
N GLU A 118 9.51 24.45 -2.18
CA GLU A 118 9.47 25.92 -2.14
C GLU A 118 9.97 26.55 -3.44
N ALA A 119 11.02 26.01 -4.04
CA ALA A 119 11.51 26.43 -5.36
C ALA A 119 10.45 26.18 -6.44
N TRP A 120 9.84 24.99 -6.49
CA TRP A 120 8.76 24.69 -7.43
C TRP A 120 7.54 25.61 -7.26
N LEU A 121 7.19 26.01 -6.03
CA LEU A 121 6.12 26.97 -5.79
C LEU A 121 6.43 28.35 -6.38
N ARG A 122 7.67 28.83 -6.23
CA ARG A 122 8.09 30.14 -6.78
C ARG A 122 8.07 30.17 -8.31
N VAL A 123 8.38 29.03 -8.94
CA VAL A 123 8.26 28.85 -10.41
C VAL A 123 6.79 28.76 -10.87
N GLY A 124 5.86 28.46 -9.96
CA GLY A 124 4.45 28.24 -10.27
C GLY A 124 4.08 26.81 -10.63
N GLU A 125 5.03 25.87 -10.54
CA GLU A 125 4.83 24.44 -10.79
C GLU A 125 4.21 23.74 -9.57
N GLN A 126 2.97 24.10 -9.28
CA GLN A 126 2.24 23.66 -8.08
C GLN A 126 2.13 22.14 -7.95
N ALA A 127 2.01 21.39 -9.05
CA ALA A 127 1.89 19.94 -9.03
C ALA A 127 3.19 19.26 -8.54
N ARG A 128 4.35 19.76 -9.00
CA ARG A 128 5.66 19.27 -8.57
C ARG A 128 5.95 19.70 -7.14
N ALA A 129 5.57 20.92 -6.76
CA ALA A 129 5.66 21.39 -5.39
C ALA A 129 4.86 20.49 -4.43
N ALA A 130 3.62 20.15 -4.76
CA ALA A 130 2.78 19.27 -3.93
C ALA A 130 3.44 17.89 -3.71
N ALA A 131 3.94 17.27 -4.77
CA ALA A 131 4.65 15.98 -4.67
C ALA A 131 5.97 16.08 -3.88
N ALA A 132 6.66 17.22 -3.95
CA ALA A 132 7.86 17.48 -3.14
C ALA A 132 7.52 17.68 -1.66
N PHE A 133 6.46 18.42 -1.31
CA PHE A 133 5.97 18.53 0.07
C PHE A 133 5.52 17.20 0.65
N GLU A 134 4.86 16.35 -0.15
CA GLU A 134 4.49 15.00 0.26
C GLU A 134 5.73 14.16 0.61
N ARG A 135 6.78 14.20 -0.21
CA ARG A 135 8.06 13.52 0.07
C ARG A 135 8.78 14.11 1.29
N ALA A 136 8.65 15.41 1.52
CA ALA A 136 9.21 16.08 2.69
C ALA A 136 8.45 15.75 4.00
N GLY A 137 7.27 15.14 3.91
CA GLY A 137 6.40 14.87 5.07
C GLY A 137 5.52 16.05 5.50
N SER A 138 5.55 17.16 4.76
CA SER A 138 4.66 18.33 4.98
C SER A 138 3.28 18.07 4.39
N LEU A 139 2.56 17.08 4.95
CA LEU A 139 1.33 16.54 4.38
C LEU A 139 0.21 17.58 4.25
N GLU A 140 0.04 18.48 5.23
CA GLU A 140 -0.99 19.53 5.18
C GLU A 140 -0.77 20.54 4.04
N GLN A 141 0.50 20.89 3.77
CA GLN A 141 0.83 21.77 2.65
C GLN A 141 0.55 21.07 1.32
N ALA A 142 0.97 19.80 1.18
CA ALA A 142 0.66 18.99 0.02
C ALA A 142 -0.86 18.84 -0.20
N LEU A 143 -1.63 18.65 0.88
CA LEU A 143 -3.08 18.54 0.86
C LEU A 143 -3.73 19.80 0.27
N SER A 144 -3.36 20.97 0.80
CA SER A 144 -3.89 22.25 0.31
C SER A 144 -3.59 22.49 -1.17
N LEU A 145 -2.40 22.10 -1.63
CA LEU A 145 -2.01 22.22 -3.03
C LEU A 145 -2.76 21.25 -3.93
N TYR A 146 -2.91 19.98 -3.54
CA TYR A 146 -3.69 19.02 -4.31
C TYR A 146 -5.18 19.40 -4.40
N GLN A 147 -5.73 19.99 -3.34
CA GLN A 147 -7.08 20.57 -3.38
C GLN A 147 -7.19 21.73 -4.37
N ALA A 148 -6.26 22.69 -4.31
CA ALA A 148 -6.25 23.85 -5.21
C ALA A 148 -6.09 23.45 -6.68
N LEU A 149 -5.29 22.42 -6.96
CA LEU A 149 -5.07 21.86 -8.29
C LEU A 149 -6.24 21.01 -8.81
N GLY A 150 -7.17 20.61 -7.94
CA GLY A 150 -8.19 19.61 -8.29
C GLY A 150 -7.59 18.23 -8.60
N ALA A 151 -6.39 17.93 -8.10
CA ALA A 151 -5.69 16.65 -8.30
C ALA A 151 -6.29 15.57 -7.39
N ARG A 152 -7.52 15.15 -7.72
CA ARG A 152 -8.38 14.29 -6.87
C ARG A 152 -7.77 12.93 -6.53
N GLU A 153 -7.05 12.29 -7.46
CA GLU A 153 -6.42 10.99 -7.19
C GLU A 153 -5.31 11.11 -6.14
N SER A 154 -4.34 12.01 -6.36
CA SER A 154 -3.27 12.28 -5.40
C SER A 154 -3.82 12.73 -4.05
N LEU A 155 -4.86 13.57 -4.06
CA LEU A 155 -5.55 14.02 -2.85
C LEU A 155 -6.13 12.84 -2.05
N ALA A 156 -6.84 11.92 -2.70
CA ALA A 156 -7.44 10.77 -2.04
C ALA A 156 -6.39 9.84 -1.41
N HIS A 157 -5.31 9.57 -2.14
CA HIS A 157 -4.19 8.77 -1.62
C HIS A 157 -3.50 9.44 -0.43
N LEU A 158 -3.27 10.75 -0.48
CA LEU A 158 -2.69 11.51 0.61
C LEU A 158 -3.58 11.47 1.86
N LEU A 159 -4.90 11.66 1.71
CA LEU A 159 -5.86 11.56 2.81
C LEU A 159 -5.83 10.17 3.48
N GLY A 160 -5.71 9.10 2.68
CA GLY A 160 -5.52 7.74 3.19
C GLY A 160 -4.26 7.61 4.06
N ARG A 161 -3.13 8.15 3.60
CA ARG A 161 -1.87 8.18 4.37
C ARG A 161 -1.95 9.02 5.64
N MET A 162 -2.78 10.05 5.65
CA MET A 162 -3.04 10.91 6.83
C MET A 162 -4.02 10.28 7.83
N HIS A 163 -4.44 9.02 7.63
CA HIS A 163 -5.45 8.35 8.44
C HIS A 163 -6.80 9.10 8.47
N ARG A 164 -7.19 9.71 7.33
CA ARG A 164 -8.50 10.35 7.13
C ARG A 164 -9.35 9.55 6.12
N PRO A 165 -9.74 8.30 6.46
CA PRO A 165 -10.33 7.35 5.51
C PRO A 165 -11.70 7.81 4.96
N MET A 166 -12.53 8.48 5.76
CA MET A 166 -13.84 8.96 5.30
C MET A 166 -13.73 10.02 4.22
N GLU A 167 -12.81 10.98 4.38
CA GLU A 167 -12.57 12.02 3.37
C GLU A 167 -11.96 11.43 2.10
N ALA A 168 -11.02 10.49 2.24
CA ALA A 168 -10.46 9.77 1.10
C ALA A 168 -11.55 9.01 0.31
N ALA A 169 -12.45 8.32 1.01
CA ALA A 169 -13.59 7.62 0.40
C ALA A 169 -14.50 8.57 -0.38
N GLN A 170 -14.82 9.75 0.19
CA GLN A 170 -15.64 10.75 -0.50
C GLN A 170 -14.98 11.25 -1.80
N VAL A 171 -13.66 11.42 -1.81
CA VAL A 171 -12.95 11.80 -3.04
C VAL A 171 -12.99 10.67 -4.07
N PHE A 172 -12.76 9.42 -3.68
CA PHE A 172 -12.87 8.27 -4.59
C PHE A 172 -14.28 8.06 -5.14
N ARG A 173 -15.32 8.38 -4.36
CA ARG A 173 -16.71 8.39 -4.81
C ARG A 173 -16.91 9.35 -5.98
N VAL A 174 -16.40 10.58 -5.86
CA VAL A 174 -16.48 11.60 -6.92
C VAL A 174 -15.70 11.17 -8.17
N LEU A 175 -14.62 10.41 -7.99
CA LEU A 175 -13.85 9.80 -9.08
C LEU A 175 -14.55 8.59 -9.73
N GLY A 176 -15.62 8.07 -9.13
CA GLY A 176 -16.28 6.84 -9.60
C GLY A 176 -15.48 5.56 -9.37
N ASN A 177 -14.44 5.60 -8.52
CA ASN A 177 -13.62 4.43 -8.21
C ASN A 177 -14.19 3.69 -6.98
N GLY A 178 -15.21 2.86 -7.21
CA GLY A 178 -15.92 2.14 -6.15
C GLY A 178 -15.04 1.18 -5.36
N HIS A 179 -14.01 0.59 -5.98
CA HIS A 179 -13.10 -0.33 -5.30
C HIS A 179 -12.20 0.42 -4.29
N ALA A 180 -11.59 1.52 -4.70
CA ALA A 180 -10.78 2.36 -3.80
C ALA A 180 -11.65 3.04 -2.72
N GLU A 181 -12.87 3.44 -3.07
CA GLU A 181 -13.87 3.92 -2.10
C GLU A 181 -14.13 2.86 -1.02
N LEU A 182 -14.43 1.62 -1.41
CA LEU A 182 -14.69 0.52 -0.48
C LEU A 182 -13.51 0.24 0.45
N GLU A 183 -12.27 0.22 -0.07
CA GLU A 183 -11.07 -0.01 0.74
C GLU A 183 -10.86 1.10 1.78
N MET A 184 -11.08 2.36 1.43
CA MET A 184 -11.01 3.47 2.39
C MET A 184 -12.11 3.39 3.45
N LEU A 185 -13.35 3.05 3.06
CA LEU A 185 -14.45 2.88 4.01
C LEU A 185 -14.22 1.71 4.99
N ARG A 186 -13.54 0.64 4.55
CA ARG A 186 -13.16 -0.49 5.42
C ARG A 186 -12.14 -0.08 6.48
N ALA A 187 -11.26 0.86 6.15
CA ALA A 187 -10.24 1.37 7.07
C ALA A 187 -10.81 2.27 8.18
N VAL A 188 -12.08 2.68 8.11
CA VAL A 188 -12.76 3.46 9.17
C VAL A 188 -12.90 2.61 10.43
N PRO A 189 -12.35 3.03 11.59
CA PRO A 189 -12.42 2.28 12.84
C PRO A 189 -13.86 2.01 13.31
N ALA A 190 -14.07 0.91 14.03
CA ALA A 190 -15.39 0.52 14.51
C ALA A 190 -15.98 1.51 15.53
N ASP A 191 -15.11 2.15 16.32
CA ASP A 191 -15.49 3.10 17.37
C ASP A 191 -15.67 4.54 16.84
N ASP A 192 -15.44 4.77 15.55
CA ASP A 192 -15.59 6.09 14.94
C ASP A 192 -17.08 6.47 14.83
N SER A 193 -17.40 7.71 15.18
CA SER A 193 -18.72 8.32 14.97
C SER A 193 -19.24 8.21 13.53
N GLN A 194 -18.35 8.20 12.55
CA GLN A 194 -18.66 8.11 11.12
C GLN A 194 -18.81 6.67 10.62
N ARG A 195 -18.57 5.67 11.48
CA ARG A 195 -18.67 4.25 11.12
C ARG A 195 -20.04 3.84 10.57
N PRO A 196 -21.19 4.27 11.13
CA PRO A 196 -22.49 3.91 10.58
C PRO A 196 -22.67 4.42 9.15
N GLU A 197 -22.22 5.64 8.85
CA GLU A 197 -22.25 6.22 7.50
C GLU A 197 -21.37 5.41 6.55
N ALA A 198 -20.16 5.03 6.98
CA ALA A 198 -19.27 4.19 6.20
C ALA A 198 -19.92 2.84 5.87
N VAL A 199 -20.55 2.19 6.85
CA VAL A 199 -21.22 0.90 6.68
C VAL A 199 -22.36 0.99 5.68
N LEU A 200 -23.22 2.01 5.78
CA LEU A 200 -24.30 2.23 4.81
C LEU A 200 -23.74 2.35 3.39
N ARG A 201 -22.69 3.16 3.22
CA ARG A 201 -22.09 3.36 1.90
C ARG A 201 -21.45 2.09 1.33
N MET A 202 -20.78 1.30 2.16
CA MET A 202 -20.27 -0.01 1.76
C MET A 202 -21.41 -0.95 1.32
N CYS A 203 -22.57 -0.89 1.98
CA CYS A 203 -23.73 -1.70 1.61
C CYS A 203 -24.30 -1.28 0.26
N GLU A 204 -24.39 0.03 -0.02
CA GLU A 204 -24.80 0.53 -1.33
C GLU A 204 -23.88 0.04 -2.45
N LEU A 205 -22.57 0.07 -2.24
CA LEU A 205 -21.59 -0.42 -3.21
C LEU A 205 -21.74 -1.93 -3.45
N LEU A 206 -21.86 -2.72 -2.38
CA LEU A 206 -22.04 -4.17 -2.47
C LEU A 206 -23.37 -4.55 -3.11
N ASP A 207 -24.46 -3.83 -2.84
CA ASP A 207 -25.76 -4.09 -3.45
C ASP A 207 -25.76 -3.76 -4.95
N ALA A 208 -25.09 -2.68 -5.35
CA ALA A 208 -24.90 -2.33 -6.77
C ALA A 208 -24.12 -3.41 -7.54
N GLU A 209 -23.23 -4.14 -6.87
CA GLU A 209 -22.50 -5.30 -7.43
C GLU A 209 -23.32 -6.61 -7.41
N GLY A 210 -24.58 -6.58 -6.94
CA GLY A 210 -25.42 -7.77 -6.77
C GLY A 210 -25.01 -8.65 -5.58
N ALA A 211 -24.17 -8.15 -4.69
CA ALA A 211 -23.70 -8.82 -3.49
C ALA A 211 -24.55 -8.45 -2.25
N THR A 212 -25.87 -8.36 -2.39
CA THR A 212 -26.83 -7.97 -1.34
C THR A 212 -26.67 -8.77 -0.04
N TRP A 213 -26.33 -10.07 -0.13
CA TRP A 213 -26.04 -10.88 1.06
C TRP A 213 -24.80 -10.43 1.83
N ARG A 214 -23.75 -9.97 1.13
CA ARG A 214 -22.55 -9.42 1.79
C ARG A 214 -22.86 -8.10 2.49
N ALA A 215 -23.71 -7.27 1.88
CA ALA A 215 -24.21 -6.04 2.50
C ALA A 215 -24.99 -6.33 3.80
N LEU A 216 -25.88 -7.32 3.80
CA LEU A 216 -26.61 -7.73 5.02
C LEU A 216 -25.69 -8.26 6.14
N VAL A 217 -24.66 -9.03 5.80
CA VAL A 217 -23.66 -9.50 6.77
C VAL A 217 -22.91 -8.30 7.38
N LEU A 218 -22.54 -7.33 6.55
CA LEU A 218 -21.87 -6.12 6.99
C LEU A 218 -22.77 -5.26 7.90
N LEU A 219 -24.06 -5.10 7.56
CA LEU A 219 -25.04 -4.39 8.40
C LEU A 219 -25.20 -5.06 9.76
N ALA A 220 -25.32 -6.40 9.79
CA ALA A 220 -25.47 -7.13 11.04
C ALA A 220 -24.26 -6.94 11.98
N ASP A 221 -23.06 -6.78 11.43
CA ASP A 221 -21.85 -6.45 12.20
C ASP A 221 -21.84 -4.98 12.65
N GLY A 222 -22.19 -4.05 11.76
CA GLY A 222 -22.30 -2.62 12.07
C GLY A 222 -23.32 -2.33 13.18
N ILE A 223 -24.47 -3.00 13.16
CA ILE A 223 -25.54 -2.87 14.15
C ILE A 223 -25.08 -3.24 15.56
N LYS A 224 -24.19 -4.23 15.71
CA LYS A 224 -23.68 -4.66 17.03
C LYS A 224 -22.85 -3.58 17.72
N HIS A 225 -22.18 -2.73 16.93
CA HIS A 225 -21.25 -1.71 17.41
C HIS A 225 -21.86 -0.30 17.36
N ALA A 226 -22.97 -0.12 16.65
CA ALA A 226 -23.64 1.17 16.52
C ALA A 226 -24.56 1.47 17.71
N SER A 227 -24.69 2.76 18.02
CA SER A 227 -25.64 3.28 19.00
C SER A 227 -26.31 4.57 18.50
N GLY A 228 -27.40 4.98 19.15
CA GLY A 228 -28.10 6.23 18.85
C GLY A 228 -28.69 6.29 17.42
N ALA A 229 -28.54 7.44 16.76
CA ALA A 229 -29.11 7.67 15.42
C ALA A 229 -28.50 6.75 14.34
N GLY A 230 -27.21 6.41 14.45
CA GLY A 230 -26.54 5.53 13.50
C GLY A 230 -27.12 4.11 13.48
N LEU A 231 -27.51 3.59 14.65
CA LEU A 231 -28.16 2.29 14.77
C LEU A 231 -29.48 2.23 14.00
N LEU A 232 -30.31 3.28 14.11
CA LEU A 232 -31.60 3.37 13.44
C LEU A 232 -31.45 3.36 11.91
N LEU A 233 -30.45 4.07 11.39
CA LEU A 233 -30.17 4.10 9.95
C LEU A 233 -29.73 2.71 9.43
N LEU A 234 -28.86 2.02 10.17
CA LEU A 234 -28.42 0.67 9.80
C LEU A 234 -29.56 -0.35 9.83
N GLN A 235 -30.46 -0.26 10.81
CA GLN A 235 -31.65 -1.11 10.90
C GLN A 235 -32.63 -0.85 9.75
N ALA A 236 -32.82 0.41 9.37
CA ALA A 236 -33.67 0.76 8.22
C ALA A 236 -33.12 0.18 6.91
N GLU A 237 -31.80 0.28 6.69
CA GLU A 237 -31.17 -0.28 5.49
C GLU A 237 -31.21 -1.82 5.50
N GLN A 238 -31.04 -2.44 6.67
CA GLN A 238 -31.18 -3.89 6.81
C GLN A 238 -32.60 -4.36 6.43
N ALA A 239 -33.64 -3.66 6.89
CA ALA A 239 -35.02 -3.97 6.55
C ALA A 239 -35.28 -3.84 5.04
N ARG A 240 -34.76 -2.78 4.41
CA ARG A 240 -34.85 -2.57 2.96
C ARG A 240 -34.21 -3.73 2.18
N LEU A 241 -32.98 -4.11 2.52
CA LEU A 241 -32.26 -5.19 1.82
C LEU A 241 -32.91 -6.57 2.04
N LEU A 242 -33.46 -6.83 3.23
CA LEU A 242 -34.25 -8.04 3.49
C LEU A 242 -35.52 -8.08 2.65
N GLN A 243 -36.20 -6.95 2.47
CA GLN A 243 -37.37 -6.85 1.61
C GLN A 243 -37.01 -7.11 0.14
N GLN A 244 -35.88 -6.58 -0.32
CA GLN A 244 -35.36 -6.82 -1.68
C GLN A 244 -35.07 -8.30 -1.96
N LEU A 245 -34.63 -9.06 -0.95
CA LEU A 245 -34.41 -10.51 -1.05
C LEU A 245 -35.69 -11.35 -0.83
N GLY A 246 -36.85 -10.74 -0.58
CA GLY A 246 -38.07 -11.46 -0.25
C GLY A 246 -38.04 -12.15 1.12
N LEU A 247 -37.15 -11.69 2.02
CA LEU A 247 -36.95 -12.22 3.37
C LEU A 247 -37.59 -11.34 4.45
N ALA A 248 -38.22 -10.23 4.08
CA ALA A 248 -38.95 -9.38 5.01
C ALA A 248 -40.27 -10.05 5.42
N SER A 249 -40.41 -10.36 6.71
CA SER A 249 -41.72 -10.60 7.31
C SER A 249 -42.53 -9.31 7.29
N ALA A 250 -43.77 -9.36 6.79
CA ALA A 250 -44.73 -8.26 6.85
C ALA A 250 -44.87 -7.72 8.29
N PRO A 251 -45.22 -6.43 8.47
CA PRO A 251 -45.36 -5.85 9.79
C PRO A 251 -46.73 -6.23 10.36
N GLU A 252 -46.80 -7.14 11.32
CA GLU A 252 -47.97 -7.28 12.17
C GLU A 252 -47.57 -7.07 13.63
N GLY A 253 -48.22 -6.08 14.23
CA GLY A 253 -48.06 -5.74 15.64
C GLY A 253 -48.77 -6.72 16.57
N SER A 254 -48.46 -6.51 17.85
CA SER A 254 -49.11 -7.05 19.05
C SER A 254 -48.67 -8.42 19.59
N VAL A 255 -47.66 -8.35 20.46
CA VAL A 255 -47.58 -8.95 21.82
C VAL A 255 -48.34 -10.26 22.07
N ALA A 256 -47.59 -11.36 22.19
CA ALA A 256 -47.52 -12.17 23.41
C ALA A 256 -46.53 -13.32 23.20
N ALA A 257 -45.69 -13.54 24.19
CA ALA A 257 -44.62 -14.52 24.21
C ALA A 257 -45.10 -15.95 23.92
N GLU A 258 -44.44 -16.64 23.00
CA GLU A 258 -44.12 -18.05 23.24
C GLU A 258 -42.82 -18.49 22.56
N LYS A 259 -41.82 -18.69 23.44
CA LYS A 259 -40.72 -19.66 23.43
C LYS A 259 -39.56 -19.43 22.47
N ALA A 260 -38.55 -18.80 23.08
CA ALA A 260 -37.14 -18.88 22.76
C ALA A 260 -36.67 -20.28 22.34
N GLN A 261 -35.90 -20.32 21.25
CA GLN A 261 -34.68 -21.11 21.07
C GLN A 261 -33.80 -20.38 20.02
N PRO A 262 -32.46 -20.44 20.15
CA PRO A 262 -31.73 -19.37 20.85
C PRO A 262 -30.88 -18.51 19.92
N VAL A 263 -30.44 -17.36 20.47
CA VAL A 263 -29.25 -16.62 20.03
C VAL A 263 -28.07 -17.60 19.95
N VAL A 264 -27.60 -17.93 18.74
CA VAL A 264 -26.35 -18.67 18.57
C VAL A 264 -25.31 -17.69 18.07
N ASP A 265 -24.33 -17.43 18.92
CA ASP A 265 -23.00 -16.89 18.62
C ASP A 265 -22.62 -17.13 17.15
N GLY A 266 -22.61 -16.08 16.32
CA GLY A 266 -22.72 -16.19 14.85
C GLY A 266 -21.57 -16.92 14.13
N TYR A 267 -20.54 -17.34 14.87
CA TYR A 267 -19.44 -18.19 14.42
C TYR A 267 -19.20 -19.40 15.34
N GLY A 268 -19.99 -19.57 16.41
CA GLY A 268 -19.89 -20.68 17.36
C GLY A 268 -20.16 -22.03 16.70
N TYR A 269 -21.03 -22.09 15.70
CA TYR A 269 -21.24 -23.30 14.91
C TYR A 269 -20.08 -23.59 13.94
N LEU A 270 -19.34 -22.58 13.49
CA LEU A 270 -18.14 -22.80 12.67
C LEU A 270 -17.01 -23.41 13.52
N LYS A 271 -16.86 -23.01 14.78
CA LYS A 271 -15.92 -23.67 15.72
C LYS A 271 -16.20 -25.17 15.87
N ALA A 272 -17.43 -25.63 15.67
CA ALA A 272 -17.80 -27.05 15.71
C ALA A 272 -17.41 -27.81 14.43
N ILE A 273 -17.03 -27.10 13.36
CA ILE A 273 -16.58 -27.70 12.11
C ILE A 273 -15.06 -27.90 12.20
N PRO A 274 -14.56 -29.14 12.04
CA PRO A 274 -13.15 -29.47 12.27
C PRO A 274 -12.13 -28.58 11.54
N ILE A 275 -12.43 -28.12 10.31
CA ILE A 275 -11.49 -27.28 9.55
C ILE A 275 -11.33 -25.87 10.12
N PHE A 276 -12.32 -25.39 10.85
CA PHE A 276 -12.26 -24.11 11.55
C PHE A 276 -11.81 -24.29 13.01
N ASP A 277 -11.65 -25.54 13.48
CA ASP A 277 -11.28 -25.81 14.87
C ASP A 277 -9.87 -25.30 15.21
N GLY A 278 -9.85 -24.46 16.22
CA GLY A 278 -8.70 -23.73 16.71
C GLY A 278 -8.01 -22.76 15.74
N LEU A 279 -8.54 -22.53 14.52
CA LEU A 279 -8.15 -21.33 13.77
C LEU A 279 -8.37 -20.08 14.63
N SER A 280 -7.53 -19.06 14.46
CA SER A 280 -7.80 -17.78 15.11
C SER A 280 -9.15 -17.23 14.63
N LEU A 281 -9.79 -16.37 15.41
CA LEU A 281 -11.05 -15.76 14.99
C LEU A 281 -10.89 -14.96 13.68
N GLU A 282 -9.71 -14.41 13.42
CA GLU A 282 -9.36 -13.71 12.20
C GLU A 282 -9.25 -14.68 11.01
N ASP A 283 -8.42 -15.72 11.13
CA ASP A 283 -8.25 -16.74 10.08
C ASP A 283 -9.58 -17.44 9.73
N MET A 284 -10.40 -17.72 10.75
CA MET A 284 -11.73 -18.31 10.59
C MET A 284 -12.65 -17.39 9.77
N ARG A 285 -12.62 -16.07 10.05
CA ARG A 285 -13.43 -15.08 9.33
C ARG A 285 -12.96 -14.94 7.89
N ASP A 286 -11.65 -14.93 7.65
CA ASP A 286 -11.10 -14.75 6.31
C ASP A 286 -11.33 -15.98 5.45
N LEU A 287 -11.13 -17.19 5.97
CA LEU A 287 -11.49 -18.42 5.27
C LEU A 287 -13.00 -18.48 4.97
N TYR A 288 -13.85 -18.06 5.92
CA TYR A 288 -15.29 -18.01 5.72
C TYR A 288 -15.71 -16.96 4.66
N ARG A 289 -15.02 -15.81 4.56
CA ARG A 289 -15.28 -14.79 3.52
C ARG A 289 -14.98 -15.30 2.11
N LEU A 290 -14.01 -16.19 1.98
CA LEU A 290 -13.65 -16.85 0.72
C LEU A 290 -14.62 -18.00 0.37
N ALA A 291 -15.33 -18.52 1.37
CA ALA A 291 -16.33 -19.55 1.17
C ALA A 291 -17.62 -19.02 0.55
N ARG A 292 -18.20 -19.80 -0.36
CA ARG A 292 -19.52 -19.57 -0.94
C ARG A 292 -20.48 -20.65 -0.46
N PRO A 293 -21.67 -20.30 0.07
CA PRO A 293 -22.69 -21.30 0.37
C PRO A 293 -23.17 -21.95 -0.94
N VAL A 294 -23.32 -23.27 -0.92
CA VAL A 294 -23.83 -24.07 -2.03
C VAL A 294 -24.93 -24.98 -1.53
N LEU A 295 -26.03 -25.02 -2.26
CA LEU A 295 -27.12 -25.96 -2.06
C LEU A 295 -27.08 -27.00 -3.18
N VAL A 296 -26.96 -28.28 -2.82
CA VAL A 296 -26.89 -29.39 -3.77
C VAL A 296 -28.12 -30.28 -3.60
N PRO A 297 -28.93 -30.48 -4.65
CA PRO A 297 -30.08 -31.39 -4.59
C PRO A 297 -29.66 -32.86 -4.39
N ALA A 298 -30.53 -33.65 -3.77
CA ALA A 298 -30.34 -35.08 -3.62
C ALA A 298 -30.15 -35.77 -4.99
N GLY A 299 -29.26 -36.75 -5.05
CA GLY A 299 -28.92 -37.49 -6.26
C GLY A 299 -27.92 -36.78 -7.19
N THR A 300 -27.49 -35.55 -6.88
CA THR A 300 -26.54 -34.78 -7.69
C THR A 300 -25.09 -35.15 -7.36
N THR A 301 -24.23 -35.19 -8.37
CA THR A 301 -22.78 -35.40 -8.19
C THR A 301 -22.13 -34.11 -7.67
N VAL A 302 -21.48 -34.21 -6.51
CA VAL A 302 -20.77 -33.09 -5.86
C VAL A 302 -19.34 -32.98 -6.39
N LEU A 303 -18.66 -34.12 -6.53
CA LEU A 303 -17.32 -34.23 -7.11
C LEU A 303 -17.25 -35.41 -8.06
N GLU A 304 -16.66 -35.20 -9.23
CA GLU A 304 -16.49 -36.24 -10.23
C GLU A 304 -15.04 -36.70 -10.28
N LYS A 305 -14.80 -38.00 -10.09
CA LYS A 305 -13.45 -38.57 -10.16
C LYS A 305 -12.80 -38.27 -11.52
N GLY A 306 -11.55 -37.82 -11.48
CA GLY A 306 -10.78 -37.47 -12.68
C GLY A 306 -11.05 -36.05 -13.20
N ALA A 307 -12.10 -35.38 -12.72
CA ALA A 307 -12.33 -33.97 -13.04
C ALA A 307 -11.25 -33.08 -12.40
N LYS A 308 -11.09 -31.88 -12.96
CA LYS A 308 -10.17 -30.87 -12.41
C LYS A 308 -10.63 -30.49 -11.00
N GLY A 309 -9.69 -30.45 -10.04
CA GLY A 309 -9.99 -30.12 -8.65
C GLY A 309 -10.71 -28.77 -8.52
N MET A 310 -11.93 -28.79 -7.99
CA MET A 310 -12.80 -27.60 -7.91
C MET A 310 -12.52 -26.70 -6.69
N GLY A 311 -11.72 -27.17 -5.75
CA GLY A 311 -11.48 -26.52 -4.46
C GLY A 311 -11.95 -27.39 -3.30
N LEU A 312 -12.21 -26.74 -2.16
CA LEU A 312 -12.63 -27.38 -0.93
C LEU A 312 -14.15 -27.27 -0.76
N VAL A 313 -14.80 -28.36 -0.34
CA VAL A 313 -16.22 -28.35 0.04
C VAL A 313 -16.37 -28.85 1.47
N VAL A 314 -17.08 -28.11 2.32
CA VAL A 314 -17.35 -28.44 3.73
C VAL A 314 -18.84 -28.64 3.91
N LEU A 315 -19.27 -29.80 4.41
CA LEU A 315 -20.67 -30.14 4.58
C LEU A 315 -21.22 -29.51 5.86
N LEU A 316 -22.30 -28.73 5.74
CA LEU A 316 -23.01 -28.15 6.88
C LEU A 316 -24.23 -29.00 7.25
N GLU A 317 -24.98 -29.46 6.24
CA GLU A 317 -26.17 -30.30 6.40
C GLU A 317 -26.25 -31.31 5.25
N GLY A 318 -26.85 -32.48 5.53
CA GLY A 318 -27.06 -33.54 4.54
C GLY A 318 -25.95 -34.59 4.49
N MET A 319 -26.16 -35.61 3.67
CA MET A 319 -25.30 -36.80 3.54
C MET A 319 -24.81 -37.00 2.11
N VAL A 320 -23.56 -37.40 1.94
CA VAL A 320 -22.94 -37.74 0.65
C VAL A 320 -22.26 -39.11 0.71
N SER A 321 -22.28 -39.85 -0.39
CA SER A 321 -21.46 -41.06 -0.54
C SER A 321 -20.21 -40.78 -1.34
N VAL A 322 -19.13 -41.47 -0.99
CA VAL A 322 -17.84 -41.44 -1.69
C VAL A 322 -17.62 -42.82 -2.31
N SER A 323 -17.28 -42.88 -3.59
CA SER A 323 -17.03 -44.13 -4.32
C SER A 323 -15.77 -44.06 -5.20
N THR A 324 -15.26 -45.22 -5.60
CA THR A 324 -14.05 -45.35 -6.44
C THR A 324 -14.24 -44.88 -7.88
N GLY A 325 -15.45 -44.57 -8.32
CA GLY A 325 -15.78 -44.15 -9.69
C GLY A 325 -17.29 -44.00 -9.92
N PRO A 326 -17.71 -43.64 -11.14
CA PRO A 326 -19.12 -43.64 -11.53
C PRO A 326 -19.60 -45.06 -11.90
N GLY A 327 -20.89 -45.34 -11.72
CA GLY A 327 -21.55 -46.56 -12.22
C GLY A 327 -21.80 -47.68 -11.18
N PRO A 328 -22.43 -48.79 -11.60
CA PRO A 328 -22.84 -49.88 -10.71
C PRO A 328 -21.69 -50.73 -10.16
N ASP A 329 -20.55 -50.76 -10.86
CA ASP A 329 -19.33 -51.47 -10.41
C ASP A 329 -18.47 -50.64 -9.46
N ALA A 330 -18.91 -49.42 -9.12
CA ALA A 330 -18.19 -48.54 -8.22
C ALA A 330 -18.31 -49.03 -6.77
N ARG A 331 -17.17 -49.29 -6.13
CA ARG A 331 -17.13 -49.61 -4.71
C ARG A 331 -17.37 -48.35 -3.90
N GLN A 332 -18.39 -48.35 -3.05
CA GLN A 332 -18.59 -47.31 -2.06
C GLN A 332 -17.49 -47.39 -1.01
N LEU A 333 -16.77 -46.28 -0.82
CA LEU A 333 -15.64 -46.14 0.09
C LEU A 333 -16.10 -45.63 1.45
N ASN A 334 -16.99 -44.64 1.47
CA ASN A 334 -17.47 -44.04 2.72
C ASN A 334 -18.82 -43.32 2.55
N MET A 335 -19.45 -42.97 3.66
CA MET A 335 -20.59 -42.05 3.77
C MET A 335 -20.20 -40.90 4.69
N LEU A 336 -20.35 -39.66 4.21
CA LEU A 336 -19.92 -38.46 4.92
C LEU A 336 -21.13 -37.56 5.21
N GLY A 337 -21.14 -36.94 6.39
CA GLY A 337 -22.20 -36.06 6.87
C GLY A 337 -21.67 -34.68 7.29
N PRO A 338 -22.48 -33.92 8.06
CA PRO A 338 -22.11 -32.60 8.55
C PRO A 338 -20.75 -32.57 9.26
N GLY A 339 -19.96 -31.53 9.01
CA GLY A 339 -18.59 -31.37 9.53
C GLY A 339 -17.51 -32.02 8.66
N ALA A 340 -17.86 -32.94 7.76
CA ALA A 340 -16.91 -33.51 6.83
C ALA A 340 -16.52 -32.53 5.72
N PHE A 341 -15.32 -32.69 5.18
CA PHE A 341 -14.82 -31.94 4.03
C PHE A 341 -14.38 -32.87 2.90
N LEU A 342 -14.41 -32.32 1.68
CA LEU A 342 -14.18 -32.99 0.41
C LEU A 342 -13.25 -32.15 -0.47
N GLY A 343 -12.45 -32.82 -1.30
CA GLY A 343 -11.55 -32.17 -2.28
C GLY A 343 -10.15 -31.86 -1.72
N GLU A 344 -9.88 -32.25 -0.48
CA GLU A 344 -8.61 -32.08 0.22
C GLU A 344 -7.44 -32.74 -0.51
N ILE A 345 -7.65 -33.94 -1.07
CA ILE A 345 -6.59 -34.68 -1.77
C ILE A 345 -6.18 -33.95 -3.05
N SER A 346 -7.16 -33.48 -3.83
CA SER A 346 -6.88 -32.72 -5.06
C SER A 346 -6.18 -31.38 -4.78
N LEU A 347 -6.46 -30.77 -3.63
CA LEU A 347 -5.80 -29.55 -3.20
C LEU A 347 -4.34 -29.79 -2.80
N ILE A 348 -4.08 -30.82 -2.00
CA ILE A 348 -2.73 -31.16 -1.51
C ILE A 348 -1.83 -31.63 -2.65
N LEU A 349 -2.32 -32.52 -3.51
CA LEU A 349 -1.51 -33.17 -4.54
C LEU A 349 -1.40 -32.37 -5.84
N ASP A 350 -2.05 -31.20 -5.91
CA ASP A 350 -2.26 -30.48 -7.18
C ASP A 350 -2.74 -31.42 -8.31
N GLY A 351 -3.76 -32.22 -7.99
CA GLY A 351 -4.18 -33.34 -8.82
C GLY A 351 -5.65 -33.28 -9.20
N PRO A 352 -6.09 -34.17 -10.11
CA PRO A 352 -7.52 -34.37 -10.36
C PRO A 352 -8.22 -34.92 -9.11
N VAL A 353 -9.54 -34.79 -9.07
CA VAL A 353 -10.38 -35.35 -8.00
C VAL A 353 -10.17 -36.87 -7.93
N SER A 354 -9.84 -37.37 -6.73
CA SER A 354 -9.46 -38.77 -6.50
C SER A 354 -10.64 -39.74 -6.37
N ALA A 355 -11.83 -39.26 -5.99
CA ALA A 355 -13.01 -40.07 -5.73
C ALA A 355 -14.29 -39.41 -6.26
N HIS A 356 -15.29 -40.23 -6.58
CA HIS A 356 -16.59 -39.73 -7.01
C HIS A 356 -17.48 -39.51 -5.78
N VAL A 357 -18.16 -38.37 -5.69
CA VAL A 357 -18.99 -38.01 -4.53
C VAL A 357 -20.39 -37.64 -5.00
N ARG A 358 -21.41 -38.27 -4.41
CA ARG A 358 -22.82 -38.04 -4.75
C ARG A 358 -23.65 -37.68 -3.52
N ALA A 359 -24.51 -36.68 -3.64
CA ALA A 359 -25.45 -36.31 -2.59
C ALA A 359 -26.56 -37.36 -2.45
N HIS A 360 -26.79 -37.86 -1.24
CA HIS A 360 -27.91 -38.75 -0.92
C HIS A 360 -29.14 -37.98 -0.45
N THR A 361 -28.93 -36.88 0.25
CA THR A 361 -29.99 -35.93 0.66
C THR A 361 -29.77 -34.58 -0.01
N VAL A 362 -30.66 -33.62 0.23
CA VAL A 362 -30.31 -32.21 -0.01
C VAL A 362 -29.12 -31.87 0.89
N VAL A 363 -28.10 -31.25 0.32
CA VAL A 363 -26.84 -30.92 0.99
C VAL A 363 -26.66 -29.40 1.00
N ARG A 364 -26.42 -28.84 2.18
CA ARG A 364 -25.92 -27.46 2.33
C ARG A 364 -24.43 -27.54 2.66
N ALA A 365 -23.63 -26.80 1.91
CA ALA A 365 -22.18 -26.83 2.05
C ALA A 365 -21.56 -25.45 1.88
N LEU A 366 -20.35 -25.29 2.37
CA LEU A 366 -19.47 -24.17 2.05
C LEU A 366 -18.45 -24.62 1.01
N ARG A 367 -18.29 -23.86 -0.08
CA ARG A 367 -17.30 -24.13 -1.12
C ARG A 367 -16.29 -23.00 -1.18
N VAL A 368 -15.01 -23.33 -1.05
CA VAL A 368 -13.89 -22.42 -1.33
C VAL A 368 -13.26 -22.86 -2.64
N THR A 369 -13.03 -21.93 -3.57
CA THR A 369 -12.38 -22.30 -4.84
C THR A 369 -10.92 -22.66 -4.59
N ARG A 370 -10.33 -23.44 -5.51
CA ARG A 370 -8.91 -23.80 -5.40
C ARG A 370 -7.99 -22.57 -5.30
N THR A 371 -8.23 -21.56 -6.15
CA THR A 371 -7.42 -20.33 -6.17
C THR A 371 -7.55 -19.55 -4.87
N ASP A 372 -8.79 -19.35 -4.39
CA ASP A 372 -9.03 -18.60 -3.16
C ASP A 372 -8.44 -19.33 -1.94
N PHE A 373 -8.54 -20.66 -1.91
CA PHE A 373 -7.98 -21.47 -0.84
C PHE A 373 -6.46 -21.43 -0.83
N GLN A 374 -5.81 -21.50 -2.00
CA GLN A 374 -4.37 -21.38 -2.10
C GLN A 374 -3.87 -20.01 -1.64
N TYR A 375 -4.55 -18.93 -2.05
CA TYR A 375 -4.25 -17.57 -1.60
C TYR A 375 -4.38 -17.44 -0.08
N PHE A 376 -5.41 -18.04 0.52
CA PHE A 376 -5.56 -18.08 1.97
C PHE A 376 -4.41 -18.78 2.68
N LEU A 377 -3.97 -19.94 2.17
CA LEU A 377 -2.87 -20.69 2.79
C LEU A 377 -1.55 -19.92 2.72
N GLU A 378 -1.31 -19.18 1.64
CA GLU A 378 -0.13 -18.33 1.47
C GLU A 378 -0.14 -17.10 2.37
N ALA A 379 -1.32 -16.49 2.58
CA ALA A 379 -1.46 -15.32 3.45
C ALA A 379 -1.49 -15.67 4.95
N HIS A 380 -1.86 -16.91 5.32
CA HIS A 380 -2.07 -17.33 6.71
C HIS A 380 -1.27 -18.61 7.06
N GLU A 381 0.06 -18.50 7.18
CA GLU A 381 0.97 -19.65 7.41
C GLU A 381 0.57 -20.53 8.62
N ALA A 382 0.19 -19.89 9.74
CA ALA A 382 -0.22 -20.60 10.95
C ALA A 382 -1.53 -21.38 10.75
N ALA A 383 -2.49 -20.83 9.99
CA ALA A 383 -3.72 -21.52 9.62
C ALA A 383 -3.44 -22.67 8.66
N ALA A 384 -2.54 -22.46 7.68
CA ALA A 384 -2.17 -23.46 6.70
C ALA A 384 -1.59 -24.73 7.34
N LEU A 385 -0.63 -24.59 8.26
CA LEU A 385 -0.04 -25.73 8.98
C LEU A 385 -1.08 -26.56 9.73
N ARG A 386 -2.09 -25.91 10.31
CA ARG A 386 -3.16 -26.57 11.07
C ARG A 386 -4.12 -27.32 10.16
N ILE A 387 -4.52 -26.68 9.07
CA ILE A 387 -5.40 -27.28 8.06
C ILE A 387 -4.72 -28.50 7.42
N TYR A 388 -3.42 -28.41 7.09
CA TYR A 388 -2.68 -29.56 6.58
C TYR A 388 -2.59 -30.70 7.60
N ARG A 389 -2.37 -30.40 8.89
CA ARG A 389 -2.43 -31.42 9.95
C ARG A 389 -3.78 -32.11 10.00
N LEU A 390 -4.87 -31.34 9.98
CA LEU A 390 -6.23 -31.90 9.96
C LEU A 390 -6.45 -32.80 8.74
N PHE A 391 -6.02 -32.37 7.55
CA PHE A 391 -6.13 -33.18 6.35
C PHE A 391 -5.36 -34.50 6.48
N THR A 392 -4.12 -34.46 6.96
CA THR A 392 -3.32 -35.67 7.16
C THR A 392 -3.93 -36.63 8.19
N GLN A 393 -4.51 -36.12 9.28
CA GLN A 393 -5.22 -36.93 10.28
C GLN A 393 -6.46 -37.59 9.69
N SER A 394 -7.33 -36.82 9.04
CA SER A 394 -8.55 -37.31 8.38
C SER A 394 -8.24 -38.36 7.30
N LEU A 395 -7.19 -38.15 6.50
CA LEU A 395 -6.76 -39.14 5.50
C LEU A 395 -6.21 -40.42 6.15
N ALA A 396 -5.45 -40.31 7.24
CA ALA A 396 -4.94 -41.47 7.96
C ALA A 396 -6.06 -42.31 8.59
N GLU A 397 -7.09 -41.66 9.16
CA GLU A 397 -8.29 -42.33 9.68
C GLU A 397 -9.04 -43.05 8.56
N ARG A 398 -9.33 -42.37 7.44
CA ARG A 398 -10.01 -42.99 6.29
C ARG A 398 -9.24 -44.19 5.72
N VAL A 399 -7.91 -44.15 5.68
CA VAL A 399 -7.10 -45.28 5.21
C VAL A 399 -7.18 -46.46 6.18
N ARG A 400 -7.23 -46.22 7.50
CA ARG A 400 -7.44 -47.29 8.49
C ARG A 400 -8.81 -47.93 8.34
N ASP A 401 -9.87 -47.13 8.18
CA ASP A 401 -11.24 -47.61 8.01
C ASP A 401 -11.43 -48.41 6.71
N LEU A 402 -10.63 -48.13 5.68
CA LEU A 402 -10.62 -48.89 4.42
C LEU A 402 -9.81 -50.19 4.50
N SER A 403 -8.92 -50.31 5.51
CA SER A 403 -8.02 -51.46 5.71
C SER A 403 -8.54 -52.45 6.77
N SER A 404 -9.52 -52.03 7.58
CA SER A 404 -10.34 -52.87 8.47
C SER A 404 -11.55 -53.44 7.74
#